data_AF-A0A1F9DAC9-F1
#
_entry.id   AF-A0A1F9DAC9-F1
#
_cell.length_a   1.000
_cell.length_b   1.000
_cell.length_c   1.000
_cell.angle_alpha   90.00
_cell.angle_beta   90.00
_cell.angle_gamma   90.00
#
_symmetry.space_group_name_H-M   'P 1'
#
loop_
_entity.id
_entity.type
_entity.pdbx_description
1 polymer ?
#
loop_
_entity_poly.entity_id
_entity_poly.type
_entity_poly.pdbx_seq_one_letter_code
_entity_poly.pdbx_strand_id
1 'polypeptide(L)'
;MVWQEAYRERVQEACLTQSIVRESKWTESIAVGSKEFVEDTKDRLGMKACGREVIGGDGTYQLREVSEPYGRIFDSQNDDLRLENRYFWNDIS
;
A
#
# COMPACT_ATOMS: atom_id res chain seq x y z
N MET A 1 17.75 -26.41 -17.76
CA MET A 1 16.92 -25.31 -18.29
C MET A 1 15.42 -25.48 -18.01
N VAL A 2 14.92 -26.69 -17.69
CA VAL A 2 13.49 -26.97 -17.44
C VAL A 2 12.87 -26.24 -16.23
N TRP A 3 13.68 -25.91 -15.22
CA TRP A 3 13.20 -25.31 -13.97
C TRP A 3 12.79 -23.83 -14.08
N GLN A 4 13.39 -23.09 -15.01
CA GLN A 4 13.05 -21.67 -15.22
C GLN A 4 11.69 -21.52 -15.92
N GLU A 5 11.41 -22.38 -16.90
CA GLU A 5 10.14 -22.36 -17.65
C GLU A 5 8.97 -22.76 -16.77
N ALA A 6 9.11 -23.85 -16.01
CA ALA A 6 8.08 -24.30 -15.07
C ALA A 6 7.80 -23.28 -13.94
N TYR A 7 8.82 -22.55 -13.48
CA TYR A 7 8.65 -21.49 -12.49
C TYR A 7 7.89 -20.29 -13.08
N ARG A 8 8.23 -19.91 -14.32
CA ARG A 8 7.60 -18.77 -15.01
C ARG A 8 6.12 -19.03 -15.28
N GLU A 9 5.77 -20.24 -15.71
CA GLU A 9 4.37 -20.63 -15.96
C GLU A 9 3.54 -20.57 -14.67
N ARG A 10 4.06 -21.05 -13.54
CA ARG A 10 3.37 -20.95 -12.24
C ARG A 10 3.12 -19.52 -11.79
N VAL A 11 4.10 -18.63 -11.99
CA VAL A 11 3.94 -17.21 -11.65
C VAL A 11 2.86 -16.58 -12.54
N GLN A 12 2.85 -16.89 -13.84
CA GLN A 12 1.83 -16.41 -14.77
C GLN A 12 0.44 -16.95 -14.43
N GLU A 13 0.31 -18.24 -14.13
CA GLU A 13 -0.96 -18.85 -13.74
C GLU A 13 -1.52 -18.23 -12.46
N ALA A 14 -0.70 -18.03 -11.43
CA ALA A 14 -1.11 -17.36 -10.19
C ALA A 14 -1.56 -15.91 -10.44
N CYS A 15 -0.86 -15.21 -11.33
CA CYS A 15 -1.18 -13.83 -11.74
C CYS A 15 -2.52 -13.73 -12.50
N LEU A 16 -2.88 -14.78 -13.24
CA LEU A 16 -4.14 -14.87 -13.99
C LEU A 16 -5.32 -15.36 -13.15
N THR A 17 -5.08 -16.21 -12.15
CA THR A 17 -6.13 -16.87 -11.33
C THR A 17 -6.44 -16.14 -10.04
N GLN A 18 -5.47 -15.51 -9.40
CA GLN A 18 -5.74 -14.63 -8.26
C GLN A 18 -6.09 -13.25 -8.80
N SER A 19 -7.21 -12.69 -8.34
CA SER A 19 -7.44 -11.26 -8.48
C SER A 19 -6.30 -10.58 -7.70
N ILE A 20 -5.26 -10.11 -8.40
CA ILE A 20 -4.17 -9.33 -7.81
C ILE A 20 -4.74 -7.96 -7.48
N VAL A 21 -5.60 -7.93 -6.47
CA VAL A 21 -6.10 -6.71 -5.89
C VAL A 21 -5.02 -6.28 -4.91
N ARG A 22 -4.54 -5.06 -5.09
CA ARG A 22 -3.60 -4.44 -4.16
C ARG A 22 -4.20 -4.46 -2.76
N GLU A 23 -3.62 -5.23 -1.86
CA GLU A 23 -4.01 -5.17 -0.45
C GLU A 23 -3.36 -3.95 0.19
N SER A 24 -4.17 -2.99 0.61
CA SER A 24 -3.72 -1.73 1.19
C SER A 24 -2.78 -1.92 2.40
N LYS A 25 -2.97 -2.98 3.19
CA LYS A 25 -2.14 -3.30 4.36
C LYS A 25 -0.63 -3.36 4.05
N TRP A 26 -0.26 -3.84 2.85
CA TRP A 26 1.16 -3.97 2.46
C TRP A 26 1.79 -2.66 2.02
N THR A 27 0.98 -1.66 1.66
CA THR A 27 1.49 -0.40 1.11
C THR A 27 1.21 0.81 1.98
N GLU A 28 0.25 0.70 2.90
CA GLU A 28 -0.20 1.81 3.76
C GLU A 28 0.09 1.57 5.24
N SER A 29 0.66 0.40 5.59
CA SER A 29 1.06 0.08 6.96
C SER A 29 2.57 0.01 7.09
N ILE A 30 3.09 0.44 8.24
CA ILE A 30 4.52 0.34 8.59
C ILE A 30 4.86 -1.08 9.06
N ALA A 31 3.92 -1.73 9.73
CA ALA A 31 4.07 -3.10 10.23
C ALA A 31 2.76 -3.86 10.07
N VAL A 32 2.84 -5.14 9.74
CA VAL A 32 1.71 -6.08 9.67
C VAL A 32 2.15 -7.39 10.30
N GLY A 33 1.36 -7.97 11.21
CA GLY A 33 1.73 -9.21 11.90
C GLY A 33 0.87 -9.52 13.12
N SER A 34 1.45 -10.23 14.09
CA SER A 34 0.80 -10.46 15.39
C SER A 34 0.66 -9.15 16.17
N LYS A 35 -0.27 -9.12 17.12
CA LYS A 35 -0.49 -7.93 17.96
C LYS A 35 0.79 -7.49 18.67
N GLU A 36 1.47 -8.45 19.31
CA GLU A 36 2.72 -8.23 20.04
C GLU A 36 3.81 -7.63 19.16
N PHE A 37 4.01 -8.17 17.96
CA PHE A 37 4.98 -7.63 17.01
C PHE A 37 4.68 -6.19 16.61
N VAL A 38 3.40 -5.88 16.38
CA VAL A 38 2.96 -4.56 15.93
C VAL A 38 3.04 -3.54 17.08
N GLU A 39 2.73 -3.94 18.31
CA GLU A 39 2.88 -3.10 19.50
C GLU A 39 4.36 -2.84 19.82
N ASP A 40 5.22 -3.86 19.82
CA ASP A 40 6.67 -3.67 20.00
C ASP A 40 7.25 -2.74 18.93
N THR A 41 6.83 -2.91 17.68
CA THR A 41 7.26 -2.01 16.59
C THR A 41 6.81 -0.58 16.84
N LYS A 42 5.59 -0.36 17.34
CA LYS A 42 5.07 0.97 17.69
C LYS A 42 5.90 1.63 18.79
N ASP A 43 6.20 0.88 19.85
CA ASP A 43 6.97 1.38 21.00
C ASP A 43 8.41 1.73 20.59
N ARG A 44 9.03 0.91 19.75
CA ARG A 44 10.38 1.16 19.20
C ARG A 44 10.43 2.38 18.29
N LEU A 45 9.33 2.70 17.60
CA LEU A 45 9.22 3.92 16.79
C LEU A 45 9.01 5.18 17.66
N GLY A 46 8.42 5.03 18.85
CA GLY A 46 8.21 6.12 19.79
C GLY A 46 7.48 7.31 19.15
N MET A 47 8.07 8.50 19.22
CA MET A 47 7.50 9.71 18.59
C MET A 47 7.27 9.57 17.08
N LYS A 48 8.03 8.71 16.38
CA LYS A 48 7.82 8.48 14.94
C LYS A 48 6.53 7.71 14.65
N ALA A 49 5.96 7.02 15.64
CA ALA A 49 4.65 6.38 15.51
C ALA A 49 3.48 7.30 15.89
N CYS A 50 3.74 8.56 16.25
CA CYS A 50 2.67 9.51 16.55
C CYS A 50 1.70 9.63 15.35
N GLY A 51 0.39 9.63 15.62
CA GLY A 51 -0.66 9.62 14.59
C GLY A 51 -0.97 8.24 13.99
N ARG A 52 -0.29 7.17 14.43
CA ARG A 52 -0.51 5.79 13.96
C ARG A 52 -1.16 4.92 15.02
N GLU A 53 -2.08 4.09 14.57
CA GLU A 53 -2.86 3.18 15.39
C GLU A 53 -2.62 1.73 15.01
N VAL A 54 -2.76 0.85 16.01
CA VAL A 54 -2.77 -0.58 15.81
C VAL A 54 -4.19 -0.97 15.47
N ILE A 55 -4.42 -1.36 14.22
CA ILE A 55 -5.74 -1.71 13.68
C ILE A 55 -5.69 -3.19 13.29
N GLY A 56 -6.75 -3.95 13.53
CA GLY A 56 -6.78 -5.37 13.15
C GLY A 56 -7.76 -6.21 13.96
N GLY A 57 -7.72 -7.52 13.71
CA GLY A 57 -8.59 -8.53 14.28
C GLY A 57 -8.22 -9.93 13.78
N ASP A 58 -8.70 -10.97 14.44
CA ASP A 58 -8.57 -12.38 14.01
C ASP A 58 -7.12 -12.83 13.68
N GLY A 59 -6.17 -12.35 14.49
CA GLY A 59 -4.77 -12.78 14.44
C GLY A 59 -3.86 -11.97 13.51
N THR A 60 -4.40 -11.00 12.76
CA THR A 60 -3.58 -10.07 11.96
C THR A 60 -3.86 -8.62 12.37
N TYR A 61 -2.78 -7.92 12.71
CA TYR A 61 -2.75 -6.53 13.12
C TYR A 61 -1.85 -5.73 12.20
N GLN A 62 -2.10 -4.44 12.10
CA GLN A 62 -1.32 -3.51 11.29
C GLN A 62 -1.14 -2.17 12.02
N LEU A 63 0.06 -1.59 11.92
CA LEU A 63 0.36 -0.24 12.40
C LEU A 63 0.29 0.72 11.22
N ARG A 64 -0.72 1.58 11.19
CA ARG A 64 -0.92 2.57 10.12
C ARG A 64 -1.57 3.84 10.64
N GLU A 65 -1.52 4.88 9.82
CA GLU A 65 -2.29 6.11 10.09
C GLU A 65 -3.78 5.83 9.95
N VAL A 66 -4.57 6.49 10.79
CA VAL A 66 -6.03 6.50 10.66
C VAL A 66 -6.35 7.20 9.35
N SER A 67 -6.85 6.45 8.38
CA SER A 67 -7.14 7.01 7.06
C SER A 67 -8.39 7.88 7.15
N GLU A 68 -8.21 9.19 7.17
CA GLU A 68 -9.21 10.08 6.60
C GLU A 68 -9.05 10.06 5.07
N PRO A 69 -10.12 9.86 4.30
CA PRO A 69 -10.02 9.92 2.84
C PRO A 69 -9.54 11.30 2.42
N TYR A 70 -8.41 11.36 1.70
CA TYR A 70 -7.85 12.61 1.16
C TYR A 70 -8.88 13.41 0.32
N GLY A 71 -9.90 12.74 -0.24
CA GLY A 71 -10.96 13.38 -1.03
C GLY A 71 -11.84 14.34 -0.24
N ARG A 72 -12.24 14.01 1.00
CA ARG A 72 -13.26 14.82 1.72
C ARG A 72 -12.83 16.26 2.04
N ILE A 73 -11.54 16.56 2.00
CA ILE A 73 -10.98 17.88 2.34
C ILE A 73 -10.67 18.69 1.07
N PHE A 74 -10.50 18.03 -0.09
CA PHE A 74 -9.94 18.63 -1.30
C PHE A 74 -10.81 18.48 -2.56
N ASP A 75 -12.07 18.08 -2.43
CA ASP A 75 -13.00 17.84 -3.56
C ASP A 75 -13.11 19.05 -4.52
N SER A 76 -12.82 20.28 -4.10
CA SER A 76 -12.83 21.45 -4.99
C SER A 76 -11.44 22.02 -5.35
N GLN A 77 -10.35 21.47 -4.81
CA GLN A 77 -8.99 22.00 -5.02
C GLN A 77 -8.13 21.14 -5.96
N ASN A 78 -8.53 19.88 -6.21
CA ASN A 78 -7.80 18.97 -7.12
C ASN A 78 -8.41 18.89 -8.53
N ASP A 79 -9.52 19.58 -8.80
CA ASP A 79 -10.34 19.33 -9.98
C ASP A 79 -9.71 19.73 -11.32
N ASP A 80 -8.60 20.46 -11.35
CA ASP A 80 -7.83 20.62 -12.58
C ASP A 80 -6.36 20.89 -12.27
N LEU A 81 -5.51 19.88 -12.50
CA LEU A 81 -4.11 20.15 -12.79
C LEU A 81 -4.08 21.09 -13.99
N ARG A 82 -3.74 22.37 -13.74
CA ARG A 82 -3.72 23.40 -14.77
C ARG A 82 -2.94 22.91 -15.98
N LEU A 83 -3.39 23.29 -17.18
CA LEU A 83 -2.80 22.86 -18.45
C LEU A 83 -1.28 23.07 -18.52
N GLU A 84 -0.75 24.05 -17.78
CA GLU A 84 0.67 24.35 -17.72
C GLU A 84 1.55 23.21 -17.13
N ASN A 85 0.98 22.25 -16.40
CA ASN A 85 1.70 21.11 -15.82
C ASN A 85 1.54 19.79 -16.61
N ARG A 86 0.87 19.79 -17.76
CA ARG A 86 0.76 18.57 -18.59
C ARG A 86 1.99 18.43 -19.47
N TYR A 87 2.92 17.57 -19.06
CA TYR A 87 3.94 17.03 -19.97
C TYR A 87 3.36 15.79 -20.67
N PHE A 88 3.21 15.84 -21.99
CA PHE A 88 2.80 14.68 -22.78
C PHE A 88 4.02 13.79 -23.04
N TRP A 89 3.93 12.51 -22.67
CA TRP A 89 4.99 11.52 -22.88
C TRP A 89 5.37 11.29 -24.36
N ASN A 90 4.61 11.85 -25.29
CA ASN A 90 4.87 11.80 -26.73
C ASN A 90 5.93 12.81 -27.20
N ASP A 91 6.34 13.76 -26.35
CA ASP A 91 7.30 14.81 -26.71
C ASP A 91 8.77 14.42 -26.42
N ILE A 92 9.03 13.16 -26.07
CA ILE A 92 10.38 12.63 -25.74
C ILE A 92 10.80 11.49 -26.70
N SER A 93 10.58 11.64 -28.02
CA SER A 93 11.17 10.74 -29.03
C SER A 93 12.20 11.45 -29.91
#